data_AF-A0A3B4XR71-F1
#
_entry.id   AF-A0A3B4XR71-F1
#
_cell.length_a   1.000
_cell.length_b   1.000
_cell.length_c   1.000
_cell.angle_alpha   90.00
_cell.angle_beta   90.00
_cell.angle_gamma   90.00
#
_symmetry.space_group_name_H-M   'P 1'
#
loop_
_entity.id
_entity.type
_entity.pdbx_description
1 polymer ?
#
loop_
_entity_poly.entity_id
_entity_poly.type
_entity_poly.pdbx_seq_one_letter_code
_entity_poly.pdbx_strand_id
1 'polypeptide(L)'
;AHTHTHTHTHTHTHTHTHTHTSVRVFLCFLMLLSFGFTSSRWTCGLLDAGLRELQEETGLKLESDEVCPKILGLWESVYPPMLSRGLPQRHHIVVYMLLHSSLSHLQLQSSLSPSPAEVSACLWADSRLVRAIVSAVDGEDGDVRLDELPNSISVSQVSADGALSDVTLPLEVLVSRAPTCGPDVERVSTGTKFALELWLRSLEAPDP
;
A
#
# COMPACT_ATOMS: atom_id res chain seq x y z
N ALA A 1 -12.76 -17.39 66.82
CA ALA A 1 -11.62 -17.31 65.90
C ALA A 1 -12.12 -16.72 64.60
N HIS A 2 -11.81 -15.45 64.34
CA HIS A 2 -12.26 -14.74 63.15
C HIS A 2 -11.04 -14.49 62.28
N THR A 3 -10.95 -15.24 61.19
CA THR A 3 -9.76 -15.36 60.35
C THR A 3 -9.86 -14.43 59.13
N HIS A 4 -8.71 -13.86 58.79
CA HIS A 4 -8.49 -12.74 57.89
C HIS A 4 -9.04 -12.86 56.46
N THR A 5 -9.41 -11.68 55.96
CA THR A 5 -9.53 -11.21 54.57
C THR A 5 -8.38 -11.61 53.67
N HIS A 6 -8.68 -12.06 52.45
CA HIS A 6 -7.80 -11.85 51.29
C HIS A 6 -8.63 -11.53 50.04
N THR A 7 -8.52 -10.29 49.59
CA THR A 7 -8.97 -9.85 48.26
C THR A 7 -7.92 -10.27 47.24
N HIS A 8 -8.22 -11.29 46.45
CA HIS A 8 -7.38 -11.66 45.32
C HIS A 8 -7.71 -10.77 44.11
N THR A 9 -6.74 -9.93 43.72
CA THR A 9 -6.73 -9.25 42.42
C THR A 9 -6.21 -10.23 41.39
N HIS A 10 -7.08 -10.72 40.51
CA HIS A 10 -6.65 -11.50 39.35
C HIS A 10 -6.27 -10.56 38.21
N THR A 11 -4.97 -10.48 37.93
CA THR A 11 -4.42 -9.91 36.70
C THR A 11 -4.77 -10.85 35.55
N HIS A 12 -5.72 -10.47 34.70
CA HIS A 12 -5.93 -11.13 33.42
C HIS A 12 -4.92 -10.59 32.41
N THR A 13 -3.90 -11.38 32.12
CA THR A 13 -3.01 -11.21 30.97
C THR A 13 -3.81 -11.50 29.71
N HIS A 14 -4.19 -10.44 28.97
CA HIS A 14 -4.71 -10.59 27.62
C HIS A 14 -3.53 -10.84 26.67
N THR A 15 -3.29 -12.10 26.35
CA THR A 15 -2.46 -12.46 25.19
C THR A 15 -3.28 -12.14 23.95
N HIS A 16 -3.00 -10.99 23.33
CA HIS A 16 -3.59 -10.64 22.03
C HIS A 16 -2.87 -11.46 20.95
N THR A 17 -3.44 -12.62 20.62
CA THR A 17 -3.05 -13.36 19.42
C THR A 17 -3.38 -12.47 18.22
N HIS A 18 -2.36 -11.91 17.59
CA HIS A 18 -2.50 -11.15 16.35
C HIS A 18 -2.94 -12.14 15.27
N THR A 19 -4.23 -12.11 14.92
CA THR A 19 -4.79 -12.88 13.81
C THR A 19 -4.20 -12.32 12.52
N HIS A 20 -3.14 -12.99 12.03
CA HIS A 20 -2.65 -12.83 10.67
C HIS A 20 -3.70 -13.42 9.71
N THR A 21 -4.62 -12.59 9.24
CA THR A 21 -5.39 -12.82 8.01
C THR A 21 -5.94 -11.49 7.51
N SER A 22 -5.07 -10.72 6.88
CA SER A 22 -5.47 -9.73 5.87
C SER A 22 -4.37 -9.77 4.84
N VAL A 23 -4.68 -10.38 3.70
CA VAL A 23 -3.88 -10.16 2.50
C VAL A 23 -3.89 -8.64 2.30
N ARG A 24 -2.71 -8.05 2.17
CA ARG A 24 -2.55 -6.64 1.85
C ARG A 24 -1.99 -6.63 0.44
N VAL A 25 -2.84 -6.43 -0.56
CA VAL A 25 -2.36 -6.17 -1.92
C VAL A 25 -1.60 -4.86 -1.90
N PHE A 26 -0.28 -4.96 -1.83
CA PHE A 26 0.60 -3.81 -1.91
C PHE A 26 0.90 -3.59 -3.39
N LEU A 27 0.22 -2.60 -3.99
CA LEU A 27 0.70 -2.00 -5.23
C LEU A 27 2.00 -1.30 -4.84
N CYS A 28 3.14 -1.84 -5.29
CA CYS A 28 4.45 -1.26 -5.05
C CYS A 28 4.38 0.27 -5.21
N PHE A 29 5.00 1.00 -4.28
CA PHE A 29 5.13 2.46 -4.17
C PHE A 29 4.24 3.19 -3.14
N LEU A 30 4.28 2.81 -1.86
CA LEU A 30 3.78 3.66 -0.77
C LEU A 30 4.80 3.86 0.36
N MET A 31 5.69 4.85 0.22
CA MET A 31 6.59 5.26 1.29
C MET A 31 5.92 6.13 2.35
N LEU A 32 6.01 5.73 3.62
CA LEU A 32 5.83 6.61 4.78
C LEU A 32 7.20 7.11 5.24
N LEU A 33 7.61 8.32 4.85
CA LEU A 33 8.81 8.95 5.42
C LEU A 33 8.44 9.86 6.59
N SER A 34 8.85 9.44 7.78
CA SER A 34 9.14 10.36 8.89
C SER A 34 10.63 10.62 8.86
N PHE A 35 11.14 11.85 8.67
CA PHE A 35 12.33 12.40 9.36
C PHE A 35 12.72 13.80 8.85
N GLY A 36 13.39 14.54 9.74
CA GLY A 36 13.57 16.00 9.74
C GLY A 36 14.65 16.60 8.83
N PHE A 37 14.55 17.92 8.76
CA PHE A 37 15.12 18.93 7.85
C PHE A 37 16.65 18.91 7.57
N THR A 38 17.05 19.18 6.31
CA THR A 38 17.82 20.38 5.89
C THR A 38 17.93 20.54 4.36
N SER A 39 18.10 21.79 3.91
CA SER A 39 17.73 22.27 2.58
C SER A 39 18.88 22.35 1.56
N SER A 40 18.85 21.49 0.53
CA SER A 40 19.44 21.62 -0.83
C SER A 40 19.81 20.28 -1.49
N ARG A 41 19.66 19.15 -0.78
CA ARG A 41 19.86 17.75 -1.25
C ARG A 41 18.57 16.96 -1.44
N TRP A 42 17.43 17.66 -1.56
CA TRP A 42 16.09 17.09 -1.37
C TRP A 42 15.71 15.96 -2.33
N THR A 43 16.12 16.04 -3.60
CA THR A 43 15.79 15.00 -4.59
C THR A 43 16.59 13.72 -4.34
N CYS A 44 17.86 13.83 -3.97
CA CYS A 44 18.71 12.68 -3.68
C CYS A 44 18.21 11.95 -2.43
N GLY A 45 17.96 12.65 -1.32
CA GLY A 45 17.48 12.01 -0.09
C GLY A 45 16.11 11.36 -0.21
N LEU A 46 15.19 11.96 -0.97
CA LEU A 46 13.87 11.39 -1.20
C LEU A 46 13.93 10.20 -2.17
N LEU A 47 14.76 10.27 -3.21
CA LEU A 47 15.01 9.17 -4.12
C LEU A 47 15.66 7.99 -3.39
N ASP A 48 16.73 8.23 -2.64
CA ASP A 48 17.45 7.21 -1.86
C ASP A 48 16.51 6.49 -0.89
N ALA A 49 15.65 7.26 -0.22
CA ALA A 49 14.62 6.70 0.63
C ALA A 49 13.63 5.83 -0.17
N GLY A 50 13.21 6.29 -1.36
CA GLY A 50 12.33 5.55 -2.28
C GLY A 50 12.90 4.24 -2.75
N LEU A 51 14.17 4.26 -3.12
CA LEU A 51 14.90 3.08 -3.56
C LEU A 51 15.13 2.10 -2.40
N ARG A 52 15.42 2.61 -1.20
CA ARG A 52 15.55 1.78 0.01
C ARG A 52 14.25 1.07 0.35
N GLU A 53 13.13 1.78 0.43
CA GLU A 53 11.82 1.18 0.75
C GLU A 53 11.39 0.19 -0.34
N LEU A 54 11.59 0.53 -1.63
CA LEU A 54 11.37 -0.40 -2.74
C LEU A 54 12.16 -1.70 -2.54
N GLN A 55 13.43 -1.60 -2.15
CA GLN A 55 14.28 -2.76 -1.90
C GLN A 55 13.84 -3.55 -0.67
N GLU A 56 13.47 -2.89 0.43
CA GLU A 56 13.04 -3.54 1.69
C GLU A 56 11.75 -4.35 1.51
N GLU A 57 10.78 -3.82 0.75
CA GLU A 57 9.48 -4.49 0.55
C GLU A 57 9.53 -5.53 -0.58
N THR A 58 10.20 -5.24 -1.68
CA THR A 58 10.11 -6.04 -2.93
C THR A 58 11.39 -6.79 -3.28
N GLY A 59 12.51 -6.43 -2.67
CA GLY A 59 13.85 -6.93 -3.04
C GLY A 59 14.43 -6.29 -4.31
N LEU A 60 13.67 -5.46 -5.04
CA LEU A 60 14.14 -4.83 -6.27
C LEU A 60 15.19 -3.76 -5.97
N LYS A 61 16.28 -3.81 -6.72
CA LYS A 61 17.34 -2.80 -6.70
C LYS A 61 17.31 -2.07 -8.02
N LEU A 62 17.04 -0.77 -7.97
CA LEU A 62 17.19 0.13 -9.10
C LEU A 62 18.32 1.09 -8.77
N GLU A 63 19.28 1.23 -9.67
CA GLU A 63 20.41 2.13 -9.46
C GLU A 63 19.97 3.58 -9.66
N SER A 64 20.42 4.48 -8.77
CA SER A 64 19.96 5.88 -8.71
C SER A 64 20.25 6.69 -9.99
N ASP A 65 21.24 6.27 -10.76
CA ASP A 65 21.67 6.86 -12.04
C ASP A 65 20.87 6.32 -13.24
N GLU A 66 20.18 5.19 -13.08
CA GLU A 66 19.37 4.56 -14.13
C GLU A 66 17.89 4.96 -14.07
N VAL A 67 17.46 5.63 -12.98
CA VAL A 67 16.06 6.02 -12.77
C VAL A 67 15.87 7.53 -12.85
N CYS A 68 14.81 7.94 -13.54
CA CYS A 68 14.34 9.33 -13.56
C CYS A 68 13.11 9.46 -12.65
N PRO A 69 13.26 9.93 -11.39
CA PRO A 69 12.11 10.08 -10.49
C PRO A 69 11.26 11.29 -10.88
N LYS A 70 9.95 11.09 -10.92
CA LYS A 70 8.96 12.17 -11.04
C LYS A 70 8.07 12.18 -9.81
N ILE A 71 8.07 13.27 -9.06
CA ILE A 71 7.09 13.45 -7.97
C ILE A 71 5.72 13.65 -8.59
N LEU A 72 4.79 12.74 -8.28
CA LEU A 72 3.42 12.82 -8.74
C LEU A 72 2.60 13.78 -7.88
N GLY A 73 2.72 13.68 -6.56
CA GLY A 73 1.94 14.50 -5.63
C GLY A 73 2.20 14.18 -4.17
N LEU A 74 1.54 14.94 -3.30
CA LEU A 74 1.57 14.75 -1.85
C LEU A 74 0.18 14.40 -1.35
N TRP A 75 0.11 13.55 -0.33
CA TRP A 75 -1.14 13.10 0.26
C TRP A 75 -1.08 13.17 1.79
N GLU A 76 -2.01 13.91 2.39
CA GLU A 76 -2.18 13.96 3.84
C GLU A 76 -2.91 12.70 4.31
N SER A 77 -2.26 11.90 5.15
CA SER A 77 -2.77 10.61 5.63
C SER A 77 -2.85 10.59 7.15
N VAL A 78 -4.01 10.20 7.68
CA VAL A 78 -4.24 10.03 9.11
C VAL A 78 -4.74 8.63 9.44
N TYR A 79 -4.42 8.14 10.64
CA TYR A 79 -4.94 6.86 11.13
C TYR A 79 -5.49 6.98 12.57
N PRO A 80 -6.71 6.50 12.85
CA PRO A 80 -7.71 6.00 11.89
C PRO A 80 -8.13 7.07 10.86
N PRO A 81 -8.52 6.67 9.63
CA PRO A 81 -8.79 7.61 8.54
C PRO A 81 -10.08 8.42 8.69
N MET A 82 -10.95 8.04 9.64
CA MET A 82 -12.26 8.65 9.85
C MET A 82 -12.52 8.84 11.34
N LEU A 83 -13.12 9.98 11.72
CA LEU A 83 -13.52 10.26 13.11
C LEU A 83 -14.52 9.25 13.64
N SER A 84 -15.36 8.66 12.78
CA SER A 84 -16.27 7.57 13.14
C SER A 84 -15.55 6.32 13.65
N ARG A 85 -14.25 6.18 13.36
CA ARG A 85 -13.40 5.06 13.77
C ARG A 85 -12.44 5.44 14.93
N GLY A 86 -12.55 6.68 15.44
CA GLY A 86 -11.73 7.20 16.53
C GLY A 86 -10.93 8.44 16.15
N LEU A 87 -10.30 9.05 17.16
CA LEU A 87 -9.45 10.23 16.95
C LEU A 87 -8.14 9.82 16.25
N PRO A 88 -7.62 10.63 15.30
CA PRO A 88 -6.33 10.39 14.67
C PRO A 88 -5.21 10.26 15.69
N GLN A 89 -4.47 9.16 15.60
CA GLN A 89 -3.30 8.87 16.42
C GLN A 89 -2.00 9.05 15.63
N ARG A 90 -2.07 8.90 14.31
CA ARG A 90 -0.94 9.09 13.40
C ARG A 90 -1.34 10.05 12.30
N HIS A 91 -0.38 10.85 11.86
CA HIS A 91 -0.54 11.84 10.82
C HIS A 91 0.75 11.93 10.01
N HIS A 92 0.64 11.74 8.70
CA HIS A 92 1.76 11.71 7.76
C HIS A 92 1.45 12.55 6.53
N ILE A 93 2.50 13.12 5.94
CA ILE A 93 2.48 13.57 4.56
C ILE A 93 3.20 12.51 3.73
N VAL A 94 2.46 11.86 2.85
CA VAL A 94 2.96 10.83 1.93
C VAL A 94 3.39 11.51 0.65
N VAL A 95 4.58 11.17 0.14
CA VAL A 95 5.07 11.67 -1.14
C VAL A 95 5.05 10.53 -2.15
N TYR A 96 4.28 10.71 -3.22
CA TYR A 96 4.21 9.73 -4.31
C TYR A 96 5.23 10.05 -5.39
N MET A 97 6.09 9.09 -5.67
CA MET A 97 7.15 9.19 -6.67
C MET A 97 6.94 8.09 -7.72
N LEU A 98 6.98 8.49 -8.99
CA LEU A 98 7.01 7.59 -10.13
C LEU A 98 8.47 7.34 -10.53
N LEU A 99 8.87 6.07 -10.52
CA LEU A 99 10.15 5.63 -11.04
C LEU A 99 9.96 4.97 -12.41
N HIS A 100 10.72 5.43 -13.39
CA HIS A 100 10.81 4.77 -14.69
C HIS A 100 12.02 3.84 -14.69
N SER A 101 11.78 2.55 -14.92
CA SER A 101 12.84 1.56 -15.12
C SER A 101 13.05 1.30 -16.61
N SER A 102 14.31 1.08 -16.99
CA SER A 102 14.69 0.55 -18.31
C SER A 102 14.38 -0.94 -18.46
N LEU A 103 14.13 -1.65 -17.35
CA LEU A 103 13.81 -3.05 -17.32
C LEU A 103 12.33 -3.30 -17.63
N SER A 104 12.05 -4.39 -18.33
CA SER A 104 10.69 -4.85 -18.54
C SER A 104 10.07 -5.43 -17.27
N HIS A 105 8.73 -5.46 -17.21
CA HIS A 105 7.99 -6.12 -16.13
C HIS A 105 8.44 -7.58 -15.93
N LEU A 106 8.72 -8.34 -16.98
CA LEU A 106 9.18 -9.74 -16.85
C LEU A 106 10.55 -9.85 -16.17
N GLN A 107 11.47 -8.94 -16.47
CA GLN A 107 12.79 -8.90 -15.82
C GLN A 107 12.67 -8.52 -14.35
N LEU A 108 11.84 -7.52 -14.03
CA LEU A 108 11.56 -7.12 -12.65
C LEU A 108 10.86 -8.24 -11.88
N GLN A 109 9.86 -8.90 -12.47
CA GLN A 109 9.17 -10.05 -11.88
C GLN A 109 10.15 -11.17 -11.52
N SER A 110 11.09 -11.49 -12.42
CA SER A 110 12.11 -12.52 -12.15
C SER A 110 13.10 -12.15 -11.05
N SER A 111 13.20 -10.86 -10.73
CA SER A 111 14.09 -10.31 -9.71
C SER A 111 13.37 -9.99 -8.39
N LEU A 112 12.05 -10.21 -8.31
CA LEU A 112 11.29 -9.98 -7.09
C LEU A 112 11.74 -10.94 -5.99
N SER A 113 12.01 -10.39 -4.81
CA SER A 113 12.28 -11.13 -3.58
C SER A 113 11.62 -10.37 -2.42
N PRO A 114 10.28 -10.39 -2.36
CA PRO A 114 9.55 -9.60 -1.38
C PRO A 114 9.76 -10.10 0.04
N SER A 115 9.74 -9.17 1.00
CA SER A 115 9.85 -9.49 2.41
C SER A 115 8.49 -9.95 2.96
N PRO A 116 8.33 -11.20 3.40
CA PRO A 116 7.06 -11.68 3.97
C PRO A 116 6.69 -11.00 5.30
N ALA A 117 7.62 -10.26 5.91
CA ALA A 117 7.35 -9.45 7.09
C ALA A 117 6.61 -8.15 6.75
N GLU A 118 6.76 -7.65 5.52
CA GLU A 118 6.21 -6.37 5.06
C GLU A 118 4.99 -6.56 4.15
N VAL A 119 5.11 -7.48 3.18
CA VAL A 119 4.10 -7.69 2.14
C VAL A 119 3.65 -9.14 2.07
N SER A 120 2.37 -9.35 1.75
CA SER A 120 1.77 -10.69 1.59
C SER A 120 1.35 -11.02 0.16
N ALA A 121 1.33 -10.02 -0.73
CA ALA A 121 1.05 -10.19 -2.14
C ALA A 121 1.58 -9.01 -2.96
N CYS A 122 1.95 -9.28 -4.21
CA CYS A 122 2.35 -8.29 -5.21
C CYS A 122 1.45 -8.40 -6.44
N LEU A 123 1.24 -7.28 -7.13
CA LEU A 123 0.45 -7.21 -8.36
C LEU A 123 1.04 -6.16 -9.30
N TRP A 124 1.16 -6.53 -10.57
CA TRP A 124 1.40 -5.58 -11.65
C TRP A 124 0.08 -5.16 -12.26
N ALA A 125 -0.19 -3.86 -12.25
CA ALA A 125 -1.45 -3.30 -12.73
C ALA A 125 -1.23 -2.49 -14.01
N ASP A 126 -2.02 -2.78 -15.05
CA ASP A 126 -2.04 -1.99 -16.27
C ASP A 126 -2.98 -0.78 -16.16
N SER A 127 -2.97 0.10 -17.16
CA SER A 127 -3.82 1.30 -17.16
C SER A 127 -5.32 1.01 -17.14
N ARG A 128 -5.78 -0.18 -17.59
CA ARG A 128 -7.21 -0.53 -17.58
C ARG A 128 -7.64 -0.92 -16.17
N LEU A 129 -6.86 -1.79 -15.52
CA LEU A 129 -7.08 -2.17 -14.14
C LEU A 129 -7.03 -0.96 -13.21
N VAL A 130 -6.04 -0.09 -13.40
CA VAL A 130 -5.90 1.12 -12.60
C VAL A 130 -7.08 2.08 -12.78
N ARG A 131 -7.61 2.27 -14.00
CA ARG A 131 -8.83 3.08 -14.20
C ARG A 131 -10.02 2.54 -13.41
N ALA A 132 -10.18 1.22 -13.34
CA ALA A 132 -11.24 0.62 -12.52
C ALA A 132 -11.02 0.88 -11.02
N ILE A 133 -9.79 0.68 -10.51
CA ILE A 133 -9.43 0.96 -9.11
C ILE A 133 -9.71 2.43 -8.74
N VAL A 134 -9.32 3.36 -9.59
CA VAL A 134 -9.51 4.80 -9.36
C VAL A 134 -10.98 5.20 -9.44
N SER A 135 -11.78 4.55 -10.29
CA SER A 135 -13.22 4.83 -10.37
C SER A 135 -13.99 4.45 -9.08
N ALA A 136 -13.43 3.58 -8.26
CA ALA A 136 -13.99 3.22 -6.95
C ALA A 136 -13.61 4.25 -5.86
N VAL A 137 -13.96 5.51 -6.04
CA VAL A 137 -13.67 6.58 -5.07
C VAL A 137 -14.35 6.30 -3.73
N ASP A 138 -13.62 6.44 -2.63
CA ASP A 138 -14.17 6.24 -1.29
C ASP A 138 -15.17 7.39 -0.97
N GLY A 139 -16.40 7.05 -0.58
CA GLY A 139 -17.43 8.02 -0.19
C GLY A 139 -18.36 8.50 -1.31
N GLU A 140 -18.18 8.03 -2.54
CA GLU A 140 -19.13 8.24 -3.64
C GLU A 140 -19.91 6.95 -3.94
N ASP A 141 -21.18 7.08 -4.36
CA ASP A 141 -22.04 5.95 -4.77
C ASP A 141 -21.97 5.69 -6.29
N GLY A 142 -20.94 6.19 -6.98
CA GLY A 142 -20.75 6.02 -8.41
C GLY A 142 -20.57 4.55 -8.82
N ASP A 143 -20.99 4.20 -10.04
CA ASP A 143 -20.79 2.86 -10.59
C ASP A 143 -19.32 2.64 -10.97
N VAL A 144 -18.79 1.46 -10.66
CA VAL A 144 -17.40 1.11 -10.97
C VAL A 144 -17.37 0.60 -12.41
N ARG A 145 -16.53 1.20 -13.25
CA ARG A 145 -16.44 0.80 -14.66
C ARG A 145 -15.65 -0.51 -14.80
N LEU A 146 -16.37 -1.63 -14.88
CA LEU A 146 -15.81 -2.98 -14.95
C LEU A 146 -15.94 -3.66 -16.32
N ASP A 147 -16.60 -3.03 -17.30
CA ASP A 147 -17.11 -3.67 -18.53
C ASP A 147 -16.06 -4.37 -19.41
N GLU A 148 -14.76 -4.13 -19.19
CA GLU A 148 -13.66 -4.70 -19.98
C GLU A 148 -12.66 -5.54 -19.17
N LEU A 149 -12.92 -5.76 -17.87
CA LEU A 149 -12.00 -6.45 -16.97
C LEU A 149 -12.51 -7.84 -16.56
N PRO A 150 -11.61 -8.81 -16.31
CA PRO A 150 -12.01 -10.11 -15.78
C PRO A 150 -12.51 -9.98 -14.34
N ASN A 151 -13.43 -10.86 -13.92
CA ASN A 151 -13.95 -10.89 -12.56
C ASN A 151 -12.88 -11.20 -11.49
N SER A 152 -11.72 -11.69 -11.92
CA SER A 152 -10.61 -12.04 -11.06
C SER A 152 -9.28 -11.77 -11.75
N ILE A 153 -8.25 -11.50 -10.96
CA ILE A 153 -6.90 -11.17 -11.42
C ILE A 153 -5.86 -12.09 -10.78
N SER A 154 -4.75 -12.31 -11.48
CA SER A 154 -3.60 -13.04 -10.93
C SER A 154 -2.77 -12.10 -10.05
N VAL A 155 -2.47 -12.54 -8.83
CA VAL A 155 -1.57 -11.86 -7.89
C VAL A 155 -0.47 -12.82 -7.49
N SER A 156 0.75 -12.31 -7.27
CA SER A 156 1.85 -13.10 -6.74
C SER A 156 1.77 -13.07 -5.21
N GLN A 157 1.23 -14.12 -4.60
CA GLN A 157 1.20 -14.29 -3.15
C GLN A 157 2.61 -14.57 -2.62
N VAL A 158 2.92 -13.99 -1.46
CA VAL A 158 4.19 -14.17 -0.75
C VAL A 158 3.98 -15.15 0.39
N SER A 159 4.66 -16.29 0.36
CA SER A 159 4.64 -17.27 1.45
C SER A 159 5.56 -16.84 2.61
N ALA A 160 5.46 -17.51 3.75
CA ALA A 160 6.23 -17.16 4.95
C ALA A 160 7.77 -17.26 4.77
N ASP A 161 8.23 -18.06 3.81
CA ASP A 161 9.63 -18.19 3.40
C ASP A 161 10.03 -17.24 2.26
N GLY A 162 9.13 -16.34 1.83
CA GLY A 162 9.37 -15.34 0.78
C GLY A 162 9.22 -15.88 -0.64
N ALA A 163 8.78 -17.13 -0.82
CA ALA A 163 8.52 -17.68 -2.14
C ALA A 163 7.25 -17.06 -2.75
N LEU A 164 7.25 -16.94 -4.08
CA LEU A 164 6.13 -16.40 -4.84
C LEU A 164 5.30 -17.53 -5.46
N SER A 165 3.98 -17.43 -5.32
CA SER A 165 3.02 -18.29 -5.99
C SER A 165 1.89 -17.48 -6.61
N ASP A 166 1.43 -17.88 -7.78
CA ASP A 166 0.29 -17.22 -8.41
C ASP A 166 -1.02 -17.66 -7.74
N VAL A 167 -1.78 -16.67 -7.29
CA VAL A 167 -3.10 -16.84 -6.69
C VAL A 167 -4.09 -15.93 -7.40
N THR A 168 -5.34 -16.35 -7.47
CA THR A 168 -6.41 -15.56 -8.06
C THR A 168 -7.11 -14.74 -6.98
N LEU A 169 -7.21 -13.42 -7.20
CA LEU A 169 -7.93 -12.50 -6.33
C LEU A 169 -9.19 -11.98 -7.06
N PRO A 170 -10.36 -11.94 -6.40
CA PRO A 170 -11.54 -11.28 -6.94
C PRO A 170 -11.27 -9.80 -7.23
N LEU A 171 -11.69 -9.30 -8.40
CA LEU A 171 -11.47 -7.91 -8.79
C LEU A 171 -12.16 -6.92 -7.83
N GLU A 172 -13.28 -7.34 -7.24
CA GLU A 172 -14.03 -6.62 -6.20
C GLU A 172 -13.15 -6.15 -5.04
N VAL A 173 -12.10 -6.90 -4.68
CA VAL A 173 -11.17 -6.53 -3.60
C VAL A 173 -10.42 -5.24 -3.97
N LEU A 174 -9.99 -5.09 -5.23
CA LEU A 174 -9.24 -3.92 -5.66
C LEU A 174 -10.11 -2.68 -5.86
N VAL A 175 -11.40 -2.88 -6.15
CA VAL A 175 -12.38 -1.81 -6.31
C VAL A 175 -13.24 -1.61 -5.06
N SER A 176 -12.88 -2.24 -3.95
CA SER A 176 -13.57 -2.06 -2.68
C SER A 176 -13.33 -0.65 -2.11
N ARG A 177 -14.36 -0.12 -1.44
CA ARG A 177 -14.34 1.18 -0.78
C ARG A 177 -14.09 1.04 0.72
N ALA A 178 -13.52 2.08 1.33
CA ALA A 178 -13.38 2.14 2.78
C ALA A 178 -14.78 2.13 3.45
N PRO A 179 -15.07 1.18 4.35
CA PRO A 179 -16.35 1.14 5.04
C PRO A 179 -16.47 2.31 6.03
N THR A 180 -17.66 2.92 6.10
CA THR A 180 -17.94 4.07 6.97
C THR A 180 -17.98 3.70 8.46
N CYS A 181 -18.31 2.45 8.75
CA CYS A 181 -18.32 1.83 10.08
C CYS A 181 -17.96 0.35 9.99
N GLY A 182 -17.54 -0.25 11.11
CA GLY A 182 -17.24 -1.68 11.20
C GLY A 182 -15.76 -2.04 10.92
N PRO A 183 -15.46 -3.34 10.76
CA PRO A 183 -14.10 -3.81 10.53
C PRO A 183 -13.56 -3.28 9.21
N ASP A 184 -12.23 -3.14 9.14
CA ASP A 184 -11.59 -2.81 7.87
C ASP A 184 -11.66 -4.02 6.94
N VAL A 185 -11.79 -3.75 5.65
CA VAL A 185 -11.78 -4.77 4.60
C VAL A 185 -10.54 -4.58 3.75
N GLU A 186 -10.07 -5.67 3.16
CA GLU A 186 -9.00 -5.61 2.17
C GLU A 186 -9.44 -4.75 0.98
N ARG A 187 -8.61 -3.76 0.65
CA ARG A 187 -8.89 -2.77 -0.40
C ARG A 187 -7.63 -2.02 -0.78
N VAL A 188 -7.68 -1.35 -1.93
CA VAL A 188 -6.69 -0.32 -2.26
C VAL A 188 -6.94 0.93 -1.40
N SER A 189 -5.87 1.49 -0.81
CA SER A 189 -5.97 2.66 0.07
C SER A 189 -6.40 3.91 -0.71
N THR A 190 -7.05 4.86 -0.04
CA THR A 190 -7.49 6.12 -0.66
C THR A 190 -6.30 6.92 -1.23
N GLY A 191 -5.18 6.96 -0.49
CA GLY A 191 -3.96 7.61 -0.96
C GLY A 191 -3.36 6.90 -2.18
N THR A 192 -3.42 5.56 -2.23
CA THR A 192 -3.00 4.80 -3.42
C THR A 192 -3.89 5.13 -4.62
N LYS A 193 -5.22 5.19 -4.45
CA LYS A 193 -6.14 5.60 -5.53
C LYS A 193 -5.79 6.99 -6.07
N PHE A 194 -5.49 7.95 -5.19
CA PHE A 194 -5.00 9.27 -5.58
C PHE A 194 -3.69 9.22 -6.39
N ALA A 195 -2.70 8.46 -5.93
CA ALA A 195 -1.42 8.32 -6.64
C ALA A 195 -1.58 7.70 -8.04
N LEU A 196 -2.44 6.68 -8.15
CA LEU A 196 -2.78 6.01 -9.39
C LEU A 196 -3.51 6.94 -10.38
N GLU A 197 -4.39 7.81 -9.89
CA GLU A 197 -5.04 8.84 -10.72
C GLU A 197 -4.00 9.80 -11.31
N LEU A 198 -3.04 10.26 -10.50
CA LEU A 198 -1.95 11.11 -10.97
C LEU A 198 -1.05 10.42 -11.99
N TRP A 199 -0.81 9.11 -11.83
CA TRP A 199 -0.11 8.31 -12.83
C TRP A 199 -0.90 8.22 -14.14
N LEU A 200 -2.22 7.97 -14.12
CA LEU A 200 -3.03 7.97 -15.34
C LEU A 200 -2.95 9.31 -16.08
N ARG A 201 -3.05 10.43 -15.35
CA ARG A 201 -2.91 11.78 -15.93
C ARG A 201 -1.52 12.01 -16.52
N SER A 202 -0.47 11.42 -15.96
CA SER A 202 0.89 11.57 -16.49
C SER A 202 1.11 10.82 -17.80
N LEU A 203 0.33 9.77 -18.09
CA LEU A 203 0.34 9.06 -19.37
C LEU A 203 -0.35 9.85 -20.49
N GLU A 204 -1.28 10.73 -20.15
CA GLU A 204 -2.06 11.54 -21.11
C GLU A 204 -1.38 12.88 -21.43
N ALA A 205 -0.47 13.33 -20.58
CA ALA A 205 0.30 14.53 -20.81
C ALA A 205 1.35 14.28 -21.91
N PRO A 206 1.33 15.02 -23.04
CA PRO A 206 2.45 14.98 -23.97
C PRO A 206 3.71 15.45 -23.24
N ASP A 207 4.84 14.78 -23.48
CA ASP A 207 6.14 15.26 -22.99
C ASP A 207 6.33 16.72 -23.46
N PRO A 208 6.69 17.65 -22.56
CA PRO A 208 6.87 19.06 -22.89
C PRO A 208 8.05 19.30 -23.85
#